data_AF-A0A8J7M793-F1
#
_entry.id   AF-A0A8J7M793-F1
#
_cell.length_a   1.000
_cell.length_b   1.000
_cell.length_c   1.000
_cell.angle_alpha   90.00
_cell.angle_beta   90.00
_cell.angle_gamma   90.00
#
_symmetry.space_group_name_H-M   'P 1'
#
loop_
_entity.id
_entity.type
_entity.pdbx_description
1 polymer ?
#
loop_
_entity_poly.entity_id
_entity_poly.type
_entity_poly.pdbx_seq_one_letter_code
_entity_poly.pdbx_strand_id
1 'polypeptide(L)' 'MPIYDPEDDPNGYLPSRKVRSRYNISGMTLDRWSGDEDLDFPAPIYIGRNRFWSISELKAWEASLPRNKDRSRQAGVAA' A
#
# COMPACT_ATOMS: atom_id res chain seq x y z
N MET A 1 20.38 -0.22 -17.61
CA MET A 1 19.42 0.78 -17.11
C MET A 1 18.58 0.09 -16.06
N PRO A 2 18.64 0.47 -14.78
CA PRO A 2 17.62 0.01 -13.83
C PRO A 2 16.27 0.50 -14.37
N ILE A 3 15.30 -0.41 -14.44
CA ILE A 3 13.94 -0.07 -14.84
C ILE A 3 13.43 0.90 -13.77
N TYR A 4 13.38 2.20 -14.08
CA TYR A 4 12.75 3.17 -13.21
C TYR A 4 11.27 2.86 -13.22
N ASP A 5 10.81 2.15 -12.20
CA ASP A 5 9.41 1.95 -11.95
C ASP A 5 8.93 3.19 -11.17
N PRO A 6 8.21 4.13 -11.83
CA PRO A 6 7.75 5.35 -11.16
C PRO A 6 6.80 5.06 -10.00
N GLU A 7 6.34 3.80 -9.84
CA GLU A 7 5.47 3.38 -8.75
C GLU A 7 6.25 3.02 -7.48
N ASP A 8 7.59 2.95 -7.53
CA ASP A 8 8.43 2.78 -6.34
C ASP A 8 9.00 4.09 -5.80
N ASP A 9 8.91 5.19 -6.56
CA ASP A 9 9.48 6.47 -6.14
C ASP A 9 8.82 6.94 -4.83
N PRO A 10 9.59 7.08 -3.73
CA PRO A 10 9.00 7.40 -2.43
C PRO A 10 8.34 8.78 -2.42
N ASN A 11 8.78 9.70 -3.29
CA ASN A 11 8.20 11.04 -3.40
C ASN A 11 7.02 11.08 -4.38
N GLY A 12 6.66 9.95 -5.00
CA GLY A 12 5.56 9.87 -5.94
C GLY A 12 4.18 9.74 -5.27
N TYR A 13 3.16 9.99 -6.08
CA TYR A 13 1.75 9.85 -5.71
C TYR A 13 1.07 8.78 -6.57
N LEU A 14 0.33 7.87 -5.93
CA LEU A 14 -0.43 6.83 -6.62
C LEU A 14 -1.90 7.21 -6.75
N PRO A 15 -2.47 7.20 -7.97
CA PRO A 15 -3.90 7.38 -8.14
C PRO A 15 -4.68 6.18 -7.63
N SER A 16 -5.96 6.38 -7.30
CA SER A 16 -6.83 5.35 -6.70
C SER A 16 -6.85 4.02 -7.46
N ARG A 17 -6.80 4.06 -8.80
CA ARG A 17 -6.72 2.86 -9.64
C ARG A 17 -5.48 2.03 -9.35
N LYS A 18 -4.32 2.67 -9.18
CA LYS A 18 -3.06 1.98 -8.90
C LYS A 18 -2.98 1.49 -7.46
N VAL A 19 -3.50 2.26 -6.49
CA VAL A 19 -3.62 1.80 -5.11
C VAL A 19 -4.48 0.52 -5.02
N ARG A 20 -5.60 0.47 -5.74
CA ARG A 20 -6.44 -0.74 -5.86
C ARG A 20 -5.67 -1.93 -6.43
N SER A 21 -4.90 -1.71 -7.49
CA SER A 21 -4.06 -2.76 -8.10
C SER A 21 -2.96 -3.24 -7.16
N ARG A 22 -2.32 -2.33 -6.41
CA ARG A 22 -1.25 -2.64 -5.45
C ARG A 22 -1.71 -3.59 -4.35
N TYR A 23 -2.88 -3.33 -3.76
CA TYR A 23 -3.45 -4.15 -2.68
C TYR A 23 -4.43 -5.22 -3.18
N ASN A 24 -4.68 -5.29 -4.49
CA ASN A 24 -5.69 -6.14 -5.12
C ASN A 24 -7.08 -6.01 -4.48
N ILE A 25 -7.51 -4.77 -4.24
CA ILE A 25 -8.78 -4.44 -3.57
C ILE A 25 -9.76 -3.72 -4.51
N SER A 26 -11.05 -3.79 -4.16
CA SER A 26 -12.10 -3.06 -4.86
C SER A 26 -12.10 -1.57 -4.51
N GLY A 27 -12.79 -0.76 -5.33
CA GLY A 27 -12.97 0.67 -5.03
C GLY A 27 -13.68 0.93 -3.70
N MET A 28 -14.73 0.15 -3.40
CA MET A 28 -15.47 0.25 -2.15
C MET A 28 -14.60 -0.10 -0.94
N THR A 29 -13.69 -1.07 -1.08
CA THR A 29 -12.74 -1.43 -0.02
C THR A 29 -11.77 -0.28 0.25
N LEU A 30 -11.25 0.36 -0.80
CA LEU A 30 -10.38 1.53 -0.65
C LEU A 30 -11.11 2.70 0.02
N ASP A 31 -12.38 2.92 -0.35
CA ASP A 31 -13.22 3.95 0.27
C ASP A 31 -13.47 3.66 1.76
N ARG A 32 -13.71 2.39 2.10
CA ARG A 32 -13.85 1.94 3.48
C ARG A 32 -12.57 2.16 4.28
N TRP A 33 -11.43 1.69 3.78
CA TRP A 33 -10.13 1.86 4.46
C TRP A 33 -9.80 3.32 4.71
N SER A 34 -10.10 4.19 3.74
CA SER A 34 -9.89 5.64 3.88
C SER A 34 -10.75 6.31 4.98
N GLY A 35 -11.82 5.66 5.45
CA GLY A 35 -12.69 6.19 6.52
C GLY A 35 -12.69 5.32 7.77
N ASP A 36 -11.86 4.28 7.83
CA ASP A 36 -11.78 3.34 8.94
C ASP A 36 -10.60 3.74 9.83
N GLU A 37 -10.88 4.40 10.95
CA GLU A 37 -9.87 4.94 11.88
C GLU A 37 -9.04 3.83 12.53
N ASP A 38 -9.57 2.61 12.64
CA ASP A 38 -8.86 1.46 13.22
C ASP A 38 -7.72 0.97 12.31
N LEU A 39 -7.80 1.22 11.00
CA LEU A 39 -6.79 0.79 10.04
C LEU A 39 -5.63 1.78 9.91
N ASP A 40 -5.76 3.00 10.42
CA ASP A 40 -4.78 4.10 10.29
C ASP A 40 -4.26 4.26 8.85
N PHE A 41 -5.16 4.01 7.87
CA PHE A 41 -4.81 4.04 6.46
C PHE A 41 -4.64 5.48 5.99
N PRO A 42 -3.61 5.79 5.17
CA PRO A 42 -3.33 7.18 4.80
C PRO A 42 -4.48 7.85 4.06
N ALA A 43 -4.70 9.12 4.40
CA ALA A 43 -5.78 9.91 3.84
C ALA A 43 -5.53 10.24 2.35
N PRO A 44 -6.58 10.26 1.51
CA PRO A 44 -6.45 10.64 0.11
C PRO A 44 -6.18 12.13 -0.03
N ILE A 45 -5.22 12.45 -0.90
CA ILE A 45 -4.97 13.78 -1.41
C ILE A 45 -5.81 13.98 -2.67
N TYR A 46 -6.62 15.03 -2.68
CA TYR A 46 -7.48 15.37 -3.81
C TYR A 46 -6.76 16.32 -4.75
N ILE A 47 -6.42 15.84 -5.96
CA ILE A 47 -5.89 16.68 -7.03
C ILE A 47 -6.97 16.76 -8.11
N GLY A 48 -7.74 17.85 -8.08
CA GLY A 48 -8.94 18.01 -8.88
C GLY A 48 -10.04 17.02 -8.46
N ARG A 49 -10.50 16.18 -9.41
CA ARG A 49 -11.54 15.16 -9.16
C ARG A 49 -10.97 13.79 -8.78
N ASN A 50 -9.65 13.62 -8.86
CA ASN A 50 -8.99 12.35 -8.65
C ASN A 50 -8.35 12.28 -7.26
N ARG A 51 -8.36 11.08 -6.69
CA ARG A 51 -7.77 10.80 -5.38
C ARG A 51 -6.41 10.14 -5.54
N PHE A 52 -5.44 10.67 -4.82
CA PHE A 52 -4.04 10.27 -4.83
C PHE A 52 -3.58 9.92 -3.42
N TRP A 53 -2.64 9.01 -3.31
CA TRP A 53 -2.01 8.63 -2.05
C TRP A 53 -0.51 8.77 -2.18
N SER A 54 0.13 9.29 -1.14
CA SER A 54 1.59 9.35 -1.06
C SER A 54 2.16 7.93 -0.98
N ILE A 55 3.14 7.62 -1.84
CA ILE A 55 3.83 6.33 -1.80
C ILE A 55 4.56 6.16 -0.47
N SER A 56 5.18 7.23 0.04
CA SER A 56 5.85 7.21 1.35
C SER A 56 4.90 6.86 2.49
N GLU A 57 3.69 7.43 2.50
CA GLU A 57 2.71 7.14 3.56
C GLU A 57 2.16 5.71 3.44
N LEU A 58 1.90 5.24 2.21
CA LEU A 58 1.49 3.84 1.98
C LEU A 58 2.56 2.85 2.47
N LYS A 59 3.84 3.12 2.19
CA LYS A 59 4.96 2.30 2.67
C LYS A 59 5.12 2.35 4.19
N ALA A 60 4.92 3.53 4.80
CA ALA A 60 4.97 3.69 6.26
C ALA A 60 3.84 2.91 6.94
N TRP A 61 2.63 2.96 6.38
CA TRP A 61 1.49 2.17 6.82
C TRP A 61 1.73 0.66 6.65
N GLU A 62 2.26 0.21 5.50
CA GLU A 62 2.66 -1.18 5.29
C GLU A 62 3.68 -1.67 6.32
N ALA A 63 4.54 -0.77 6.83
CA ALA A 63 5.51 -1.07 7.87
C ALA A 63 4.94 -1.01 9.30
N SER A 64 3.88 -0.23 9.53
CA SER A 64 3.20 -0.11 10.83
C SER A 64 2.22 -1.26 11.07
N LEU A 65 1.65 -1.83 10.01
CA LEU A 65 0.86 -3.05 10.11
C LEU A 65 1.65 -4.08 10.93
N PRO A 66 1.03 -4.75 11.92
CA PRO A 66 1.71 -5.79 12.68
C PRO A 66 2.19 -6.82 11.67
N ARG A 67 3.48 -6.75 11.34
CA ARG A 67 4.12 -7.68 10.44
C ARG A 67 4.01 -9.01 11.16
N ASN A 68 2.96 -9.76 10.86
CA ASN A 68 2.89 -11.15 11.21
C ASN A 68 3.96 -11.83 10.36
N LYS A 69 5.20 -11.70 10.84
CA LYS A 69 6.43 -12.19 10.24
C LYS A 69 6.56 -13.68 10.58
N ASP A 70 5.45 -14.41 10.51
CA ASP A 70 5.41 -15.85 10.66
C ASP A 70 4.86 -16.50 9.39
N ARG A 71 5.74 -16.50 8.38
CA ARG A 71 5.78 -17.58 7.39
C ARG A 71 7.20 -18.18 7.33
N SER A 72 7.85 -18.23 8.49
CA SER A 72 9.04 -19.04 8.73
C SER A 72 8.63 -20.52 8.85
N ARG A 73 8.10 -21.07 7.76
CA ARG A 73 8.01 -22.51 7.52
C ARG A 73 8.43 -22.78 6.08
N GLN A 74 9.73 -22.81 5.81
CA GLN A 74 10.26 -23.73 4.81
C GLN A 74 11.78 -23.96 4.98
N ALA A 75 12.10 -25.24 5.19
CA ALA A 75 13.34 -25.95 4.87
C ALA A 75 14.58 -25.80 5.78
N GLY A 76 14.54 -26.51 6.90
CA GLY A 76 15.73 -27.02 7.57
C GLY A 76 15.39 -28.25 8.39
N VAL A 77 15.34 -29.42 7.74
CA VAL A 77 15.47 -30.84 8.20
C VAL A 77 14.95 -31.68 7.02
N ALA A 78 15.66 -32.66 6.47
CA ALA A 78 16.19 -33.83 7.16
C ALA A 78 17.47 -34.36 6.50
N ALA A 79 18.32 -34.90 7.36
CA ALA A 79 19.48 -35.72 7.07
C ALA A 79 19.10 -37.13 6.61
#